data_AF-A0ABD0RAN5-F1
#
_entry.id   AF-A0ABD0RAN5-F1
#
_cell.length_a   1.000
_cell.length_b   1.000
_cell.length_c   1.000
_cell.angle_alpha   90.00
_cell.angle_beta   90.00
_cell.angle_gamma   90.00
#
_symmetry.space_group_name_H-M   'P 1'
#
loop_
_entity.id
_entity.type
_entity.pdbx_description
1 polymer ?
#
loop_
_entity_poly.entity_id
_entity_poly.type
_entity_poly.pdbx_seq_one_letter_code
_entity_poly.pdbx_strand_id
1 'polypeptide(L)'
;TERHLLKDPERAATYSAEIKKLVEEGYVAKLDPDKPSQSPERWFIPHHMVTYNDKNRLVFNCSFLYKGMNLNECLLPGPVLGPSLLGVLIRFREHYVAVSGDVKGMFHQVRLRKGLWCSLVPENREQSMQ
;
A
#
# COMPACT_ATOMS: atom_id res chain seq x y z
N THR A 1 11.33 11.17 3.19
CA THR A 1 11.75 10.18 2.15
C THR A 1 12.67 10.76 1.08
N GLU A 2 12.30 11.78 0.30
CA GLU A 2 13.12 12.28 -0.84
C GLU A 2 14.49 12.85 -0.43
N ARG A 3 14.59 13.64 0.65
CA ARG A 3 15.89 14.11 1.20
C ARG A 3 16.77 13.00 1.77
N HIS A 4 16.19 11.89 2.23
CA HIS A 4 16.96 10.73 2.72
C HIS A 4 17.42 9.84 1.56
N LEU A 5 16.60 9.71 0.51
CA LEU A 5 16.99 9.04 -0.73
C LEU A 5 18.08 9.86 -1.47
N LEU A 6 18.04 11.19 -1.40
CA LEU A 6 19.10 12.07 -1.91
C LEU A 6 20.44 11.92 -1.17
N LYS A 7 20.42 11.45 0.08
CA LYS A 7 21.63 11.24 0.90
C LYS A 7 22.26 9.87 0.69
N ASP A 8 21.50 8.91 0.17
CA ASP A 8 21.91 7.52 0.03
C ASP A 8 21.46 6.99 -1.35
N PRO A 9 22.37 7.00 -2.34
CA PRO A 9 22.06 6.62 -3.71
C PRO A 9 21.68 5.14 -3.86
N GLU A 10 22.20 4.25 -3.01
CA GLU A 10 21.83 2.83 -3.02
C GLU A 10 20.38 2.64 -2.56
N ARG A 11 19.98 3.35 -1.50
CA ARG A 11 18.59 3.35 -1.06
C ARG A 11 17.65 3.95 -2.09
N ALA A 12 18.06 5.00 -2.80
CA ALA A 12 17.30 5.58 -3.90
C ALA A 12 17.08 4.57 -5.04
N ALA A 13 18.15 3.90 -5.48
CA ALA A 13 18.07 2.89 -6.53
C ALA A 13 17.13 1.73 -6.13
N THR A 14 17.27 1.24 -4.90
CA THR A 14 16.44 0.18 -4.34
C THR A 14 14.97 0.58 -4.26
N TYR A 15 14.70 1.79 -3.77
CA TYR A 15 13.35 2.34 -3.70
C TYR A 15 12.72 2.45 -5.10
N SER A 16 13.45 2.98 -6.07
CA SER A 16 12.98 3.09 -7.45
C SER A 16 12.71 1.73 -8.09
N ALA A 17 13.52 0.72 -7.77
CA ALA A 17 13.30 -0.66 -8.23
C ALA A 17 12.01 -1.25 -7.67
N GLU A 18 11.70 -1.06 -6.38
CA GLU A 18 10.45 -1.54 -5.77
C GLU A 18 9.21 -0.85 -6.36
N ILE A 19 9.27 0.47 -6.60
CA ILE A 19 8.18 1.18 -7.29
C ILE A 19 8.00 0.65 -8.71
N LYS A 20 9.10 0.44 -9.45
CA LYS A 20 9.05 -0.08 -10.82
C LYS A 20 8.42 -1.47 -10.87
N LYS A 21 8.75 -2.33 -9.90
CA LYS A 21 8.14 -3.65 -9.76
C LYS A 21 6.63 -3.57 -9.55
N LEU A 22 6.15 -2.68 -8.69
CA LEU A 22 4.70 -2.47 -8.50
C LEU A 22 3.99 -2.01 -9.77
N VAL A 23 4.68 -1.23 -10.62
CA VAL A 23 4.16 -0.80 -11.92
C VAL A 23 4.15 -1.95 -12.93
N GLU A 24 5.22 -2.75 -12.99
CA GLU A 24 5.33 -3.91 -13.87
C GLU A 24 4.33 -5.02 -13.50
N GLU A 25 4.08 -5.23 -12.20
CA GLU A 25 3.04 -6.15 -11.70
C GLU A 25 1.62 -5.59 -11.91
N GLY A 26 1.47 -4.33 -12.35
CA GLY A 26 0.18 -3.71 -12.67
C GLY A 26 -0.62 -3.24 -11.45
N TYR A 27 -0.02 -3.22 -10.26
CA TYR A 27 -0.67 -2.77 -9.03
C TYR A 27 -0.72 -1.25 -8.92
N VAL A 28 0.25 -0.56 -9.52
CA VAL A 28 0.35 0.90 -9.56
C VAL A 28 0.39 1.36 -11.01
N ALA A 29 -0.36 2.40 -11.34
CA ALA A 29 -0.32 3.04 -12.64
C ALA A 29 0.29 4.44 -12.54
N LYS A 30 1.14 4.80 -13.52
CA LYS A 30 1.61 6.18 -13.64
C LYS A 30 0.44 7.07 -14.01
N LEU A 31 0.20 8.10 -13.21
CA LEU A 31 -0.82 9.09 -13.48
C LEU A 31 -0.37 10.02 -14.61
N ASP A 32 -1.25 10.24 -15.57
CA ASP A 32 -1.06 11.19 -16.66
C ASP A 32 -1.43 12.59 -16.14
N PRO A 33 -0.50 13.56 -16.09
CA PRO A 33 -0.78 14.90 -15.58
C PRO A 33 -1.81 15.66 -16.43
N ASP A 34 -1.95 15.31 -17.71
CA ASP A 34 -2.81 16.02 -18.66
C ASP A 34 -4.22 15.44 -18.73
N LYS A 35 -4.46 14.28 -18.10
CA LYS A 35 -5.81 13.70 -18.01
C LYS A 35 -6.51 14.19 -16.75
N PRO A 36 -7.71 14.79 -16.85
CA PRO A 36 -8.49 15.14 -15.68
C PRO A 36 -8.80 13.88 -14.86
N SER A 37 -8.69 14.00 -13.54
CA SER A 37 -9.01 12.89 -12.65
C SER A 37 -10.47 12.45 -12.84
N GLN A 38 -10.72 11.14 -12.77
CA GLN A 38 -12.08 10.60 -12.86
C GLN A 38 -12.95 10.97 -11.65
N SER A 39 -12.34 11.52 -10.58
CA SER A 39 -13.00 11.97 -9.36
C SER A 39 -12.46 13.36 -8.95
N PRO A 40 -13.30 14.26 -8.45
CA PRO A 40 -12.86 15.53 -7.85
C PRO A 40 -12.09 15.32 -6.53
N GLU A 41 -12.28 14.18 -5.87
CA GLU A 41 -11.58 13.85 -4.62
C GLU A 41 -10.30 13.07 -4.92
N ARG A 42 -9.16 13.61 -4.48
CA ARG A 42 -7.83 13.02 -4.64
C ARG A 42 -7.15 12.89 -3.29
N TRP A 43 -6.84 11.64 -2.94
CA TRP A 43 -6.05 11.32 -1.76
C TRP A 43 -4.59 11.09 -2.14
N PHE A 44 -3.70 11.62 -1.33
CA PHE A 44 -2.27 11.40 -1.43
C PHE A 44 -1.82 10.57 -0.23
N ILE A 45 -1.27 9.39 -0.49
CA ILE A 45 -0.82 8.49 0.56
C ILE A 45 0.69 8.64 0.71
N PRO A 46 1.18 9.06 1.89
CA PRO A 46 2.60 9.07 2.18
C PRO A 46 3.16 7.65 2.19
N HIS A 47 4.35 7.47 1.64
CA HIS A 47 5.03 6.19 1.67
C HIS A 47 6.54 6.32 1.90
N HIS A 48 7.10 5.27 2.48
CA HIS A 48 8.53 5.12 2.75
C HIS A 48 8.98 3.66 2.60
N MET A 49 10.29 3.46 2.50
CA MET A 49 10.89 2.13 2.39
C MET A 49 11.40 1.67 3.75
N VAL A 50 11.13 0.41 4.09
CA VAL A 50 11.63 -0.27 5.29
C VAL A 50 12.36 -1.53 4.88
N THR A 51 13.53 -1.78 5.47
CA THR A 51 14.28 -3.02 5.28
C THR A 51 14.09 -3.91 6.51
N TYR A 52 13.65 -5.15 6.30
CA TYR A 52 13.51 -6.15 7.35
C TYR A 52 13.94 -7.52 6.85
N ASN A 53 14.84 -8.20 7.56
CA ASN A 53 15.46 -9.47 7.17
C ASN A 53 15.97 -9.45 5.72
N ASP A 54 16.79 -8.44 5.39
CA ASP A 54 17.37 -8.19 4.06
C ASP A 54 16.36 -8.05 2.92
N LYS A 55 15.07 -7.84 3.24
CA LYS A 55 14.00 -7.58 2.27
C LYS A 55 13.52 -6.15 2.40
N ASN A 56 13.57 -5.43 1.29
CA ASN A 56 13.03 -4.08 1.19
C ASN A 56 11.53 -4.14 0.94
N ARG A 57 10.78 -3.29 1.63
CA ARG A 57 9.32 -3.19 1.53
C ARG A 57 8.91 -1.74 1.45
N LEU A 58 8.00 -1.43 0.55
CA LEU A 58 7.34 -0.14 0.50
C LEU A 58 6.15 -0.16 1.47
N VAL A 59 6.14 0.79 2.41
CA VAL A 59 5.09 0.94 3.41
C VAL A 59 4.28 2.19 3.09
N PHE A 60 2.97 2.03 3.00
CA PHE A 60 2.00 3.10 2.77
C PHE A 60 1.37 3.51 4.11
N ASN A 61 1.53 4.78 4.49
CA ASN A 61 1.03 5.31 5.76
C ASN A 61 -0.36 5.94 5.55
N CYS A 62 -1.40 5.10 5.54
CA CYS A 62 -2.80 5.55 5.41
C CYS A 62 -3.37 6.20 6.69
N SER A 63 -2.66 6.09 7.82
CA SER A 63 -3.00 6.76 9.09
C SER A 63 -2.48 8.20 9.17
N PHE A 64 -1.77 8.67 8.15
CA PHE A 64 -1.27 10.03 8.13
C PHE A 64 -2.42 11.04 8.12
N LEU A 65 -2.35 12.01 9.03
CA LEU A 65 -3.33 13.07 9.17
C LEU A 65 -2.97 14.25 8.26
N TYR A 66 -3.89 14.61 7.36
CA TYR A 66 -3.81 15.83 6.57
C TYR A 66 -5.06 16.67 6.81
N LYS A 67 -4.89 17.94 7.17
CA LYS A 67 -5.99 18.86 7.53
C LYS A 67 -6.96 18.27 8.58
N GLY A 68 -6.44 17.47 9.51
CA GLY A 68 -7.23 16.85 10.58
C GLY A 68 -8.03 15.60 10.18
N MET A 69 -7.84 15.08 8.96
CA MET A 69 -8.46 13.83 8.50
C MET A 69 -7.39 12.83 8.07
N ASN A 70 -7.61 11.54 8.31
CA ASN A 70 -6.82 10.46 7.72
C ASN A 70 -7.69 9.55 6.84
N LEU A 71 -7.05 8.82 5.94
CA LEU A 71 -7.77 7.99 4.97
C LEU A 71 -8.57 6.87 5.66
N ASN A 72 -8.04 6.28 6.72
CA ASN A 72 -8.70 5.17 7.43
C ASN A 72 -10.03 5.59 8.09
N GLU A 73 -10.15 6.84 8.56
CA GLU A 73 -11.38 7.40 9.13
C GLU A 73 -12.44 7.72 8.07
N CYS A 74 -12.02 8.01 6.83
CA CYS A 74 -12.94 8.28 5.73
C CYS A 74 -13.47 7.01 5.04
N LEU A 75 -12.85 5.85 5.29
CA LEU A 75 -13.26 4.58 4.72
C LEU A 75 -14.34 3.91 5.58
N LEU A 76 -15.39 3.44 4.92
CA LEU A 76 -16.43 2.66 5.60
C LEU A 76 -15.87 1.30 6.03
N PRO A 77 -16.01 0.91 7.31
CA PRO A 77 -15.57 -0.40 7.76
C PRO A 77 -16.42 -1.47 7.08
N GLY A 78 -15.74 -2.42 6.43
CA GLY A 78 -16.38 -3.62 5.91
C GLY A 78 -16.73 -4.61 7.04
N PRO A 79 -17.63 -5.57 6.79
CA PRO A 79 -17.86 -6.68 7.71
C PRO A 79 -16.58 -7.53 7.87
N VAL A 80 -16.46 -8.24 8.98
CA VAL A 80 -15.35 -9.17 9.19
C VAL A 80 -15.52 -10.37 8.25
N LEU A 81 -14.68 -10.44 7.21
CA LEU A 81 -14.73 -11.50 6.19
C LEU A 81 -13.86 -12.72 6.54
N GLY A 82 -12.89 -12.56 7.45
CA GLY A 82 -11.97 -13.62 7.83
C GLY A 82 -12.55 -14.58 8.87
N PRO A 83 -12.22 -15.88 8.82
CA PRO A 83 -12.57 -16.80 9.91
C PRO A 83 -11.84 -16.40 11.20
N SER A 84 -12.45 -16.66 12.35
CA SER A 84 -11.79 -16.46 13.64
C SER A 84 -10.52 -17.31 13.75
N LEU A 85 -9.46 -16.78 14.36
CA LEU A 85 -8.22 -17.51 14.57
C LEU A 85 -8.47 -18.83 15.33
N LEU A 86 -9.33 -18.79 16.35
CA LEU A 86 -9.74 -19.98 17.08
C LEU A 86 -10.40 -21.02 16.15
N GLY A 87 -11.32 -20.59 15.30
CA GLY A 87 -11.97 -21.49 14.33
C GLY A 87 -11.00 -22.09 13.32
N VAL A 88 -9.98 -21.32 12.90
CA VAL A 88 -8.89 -21.86 12.06
C VAL A 88 -8.09 -22.92 12.81
N LEU A 89 -7.69 -22.66 14.06
CA LEU A 89 -6.90 -23.60 14.86
C LEU A 89 -7.65 -24.90 15.19
N ILE A 90 -8.97 -24.83 15.44
CA ILE A 90 -9.79 -26.01 15.66
C ILE A 90 -9.84 -26.86 14.39
N ARG A 91 -10.16 -26.27 13.23
CA ARG A 91 -10.21 -26.99 11.95
C ARG A 91 -8.86 -27.61 11.54
N PHE A 92 -7.76 -26.94 11.84
CA PHE A 92 -6.42 -27.48 11.60
C PHE A 92 -6.13 -28.76 12.42
N ARG A 93 -6.88 -29.01 13.50
CA ARG A 93 -6.74 -30.20 14.36
C ARG A 93 -7.80 -31.26 14.11
N GLU A 94 -8.81 -31.00 13.26
CA GLU A 94 -9.89 -31.95 12.96
C GLU A 94 -9.40 -33.18 12.18
N HIS A 95 -8.29 -33.05 11.47
CA HIS A 95 -7.73 -34.12 10.64
C HIS A 95 -6.25 -34.36 10.94
N TYR A 96 -5.77 -35.55 10.64
CA TYR A 96 -4.38 -35.96 10.84
C TYR A 96 -3.38 -35.16 9.97
N VAL A 97 -3.84 -34.65 8.83
CA VAL A 97 -3.02 -33.89 7.88
C VAL A 97 -3.64 -32.51 7.69
N ALA A 98 -2.83 -31.47 7.86
CA ALA A 98 -3.20 -30.10 7.55
C ALA A 98 -2.39 -29.59 6.34
N VAL A 99 -3.05 -28.82 5.48
CA VAL A 99 -2.41 -28.15 4.33
C VAL A 99 -2.46 -26.65 4.57
N SER A 100 -1.31 -25.99 4.40
CA SER A 100 -1.20 -24.54 4.45
C SER A 100 -0.59 -24.02 3.16
N GLY A 101 -0.98 -22.81 2.77
CA GLY A 101 -0.45 -22.12 1.60
C GLY A 101 -0.45 -20.62 1.84
N ASP A 102 0.49 -19.92 1.20
CA ASP A 102 0.60 -18.47 1.24
C ASP A 102 0.22 -17.88 -0.13
N VAL A 103 -0.69 -16.91 -0.12
CA VAL A 103 -1.09 -16.21 -1.35
C VAL A 103 -0.21 -14.97 -1.49
N LYS A 104 0.75 -15.05 -2.41
CA LYS A 104 1.67 -13.95 -2.69
C LYS A 104 0.90 -12.67 -3.03
N GLY A 105 1.08 -11.64 -2.21
CA GLY A 105 0.47 -10.33 -2.46
C GLY A 105 -1.06 -10.34 -2.43
N MET A 106 -1.66 -11.11 -1.51
CA MET A 106 -3.13 -11.30 -1.39
C MET A 106 -3.96 -10.03 -1.64
N PHE A 107 -3.63 -8.90 -1.01
CA PHE A 107 -4.39 -7.65 -1.17
C PHE A 107 -4.28 -7.04 -2.57
N HIS A 108 -3.17 -7.26 -3.26
CA HIS A 108 -2.98 -6.79 -4.63
C HIS A 108 -3.77 -7.62 -5.67
N GLN A 109 -4.29 -8.78 -5.27
CA GLN A 109 -5.16 -9.61 -6.13
C GLN A 109 -6.60 -9.08 -6.19
N VAL A 110 -6.95 -8.08 -5.36
CA VAL A 110 -8.28 -7.47 -5.36
C VAL A 110 -8.26 -6.21 -6.23
N ARG A 111 -9.11 -6.19 -7.26
CA ARG A 111 -9.25 -5.02 -8.16
C ARG A 111 -10.09 -3.93 -7.50
N LEU A 112 -9.61 -2.69 -7.58
CA LEU A 112 -10.36 -1.52 -7.14
C LEU A 112 -11.34 -1.06 -8.23
N ARG A 113 -12.50 -0.55 -7.79
CA ARG A 113 -13.47 0.11 -8.68
C ARG A 113 -12.87 1.41 -9.21
N LYS A 114 -13.20 1.77 -10.46
CA LYS A 114 -12.87 3.09 -11.03
C LYS A 114 -13.40 4.18 -10.09
N GLY A 115 -12.55 5.15 -9.75
CA GLY A 115 -12.84 6.22 -8.78
C GLY A 115 -12.26 6.03 -7.36
N LEU A 116 -11.84 4.82 -6.98
CA LEU A 116 -11.23 4.55 -5.66
C LEU A 116 -9.68 4.59 -5.67
N TRP A 117 -9.09 5.14 -6.74
CA TRP A 117 -7.64 5.20 -6.89
C TRP A 117 -7.05 6.33 -6.05
N CYS A 118 -6.06 6.00 -5.22
CA CYS A 118 -5.27 6.98 -4.47
C CYS A 118 -3.97 7.29 -5.23
N SER A 119 -3.44 8.50 -5.01
CA SER A 119 -2.14 8.93 -5.54
C SER A 119 -1.05 8.66 -4.52
N LEU A 120 0.09 8.15 -4.98
CA LEU A 120 1.26 7.91 -4.11
C LEU A 120 2.09 9.19 -4.01
N VAL A 121 2.44 9.59 -2.79
CA VAL A 121 3.29 10.76 -2.53
C VAL A 121 4.39 10.37 -1.54
N PRO A 122 5.66 10.72 -1.80
CA PRO A 122 6.71 10.54 -0.81
C PRO A 122 6.37 11.35 0.46
N GLU A 123 6.59 10.77 1.64
CA GLU A 123 6.20 11.29 2.97
C GLU A 123 6.62 12.74 3.30
N ASN A 124 7.48 13.39 2.51
CA ASN A 124 7.95 14.76 2.76
C ASN A 124 7.51 15.80 1.71
N ARG A 125 6.52 15.52 0.85
CA ARG A 125 5.95 16.53 -0.06
C ARG A 125 5.01 17.50 0.67
N GLU A 126 5.38 17.92 1.87
CA GLU A 126 4.57 18.74 2.78
C GLU A 126 4.60 20.25 2.44
N GLN A 127 5.40 20.71 1.47
CA GLN A 127 5.60 22.15 1.24
C GLN A 127 5.28 22.67 -0.17
N SER A 128 4.78 21.84 -1.10
CA SER A 128 4.42 22.29 -2.47
C SER A 128 2.94 22.14 -2.82
N MET A 129 2.11 21.77 -1.84
CA MET A 129 0.64 21.73 -1.97
C MET A 129 -0.03 22.62 -0.91
N GLN A 130 0.66 23.70 -0.51
CA GLN A 130 0.03 24.92 -0.02
C GLN A 130 -0.39 25.76 -1.21
#